data_AF-A0A0F9B116-F1
#
_entry.id   AF-A0A0F9B116-F1
#
_cell.length_a   1.000
_cell.length_b   1.000
_cell.length_c   1.000
_cell.angle_alpha   90.00
_cell.angle_beta   90.00
_cell.angle_gamma   90.00
#
_symmetry.space_group_name_H-M   'P 1'
#
loop_
_entity.id
_entity.type
_entity.pdbx_description
1 polymer ?
#
loop_
_entity_poly.entity_id
_entity_poly.type
_entity_poly.pdbx_seq_one_letter_code
_entity_poly.pdbx_strand_id
1 'polypeptide(L)'
;GQATTANAIGLQFTWNTTLTSLVEFNRKMAKGKILVPRGSKIEVDPDDQHGEKWVYNPVFGLKPEHLQLKGLPTTIDQVMALTKSSIDDLYNQHEISRGTNKSDIRSGEMVSLLREQDAHGNIPSHALFEESLERLMKRVLERIRKEYTAERMLKIMGEEGEFVVFEFKGADLRNNTDVIVRRESTLPDSRVDREAKILRKLELGLYGQIQDRKVRRTVARMIEDAGANSIYEPDRLDERIAERENHLMMDEEDMNPNAAKSLINSYDNHVIHDEIHDRFRKGSDYQKLKYSENEGEPEHFLELDIRFEAHNGMHKQFIAEQEAKMMQQQIALQGGGKNDRGNK
;
A
#
# COMPACT_ATOMS: atom_id res chain seq x y z
N GLY A 1 -7.27 20.20 -11.03
CA GLY A 1 -8.12 19.66 -12.10
C GLY A 1 -9.46 19.24 -11.52
N GLN A 2 -10.52 19.18 -12.30
CA GLN A 2 -11.75 18.52 -11.86
C GLN A 2 -11.50 17.00 -11.87
N ALA A 3 -11.86 16.30 -10.79
CA ALA A 3 -11.71 14.86 -10.70
C ALA A 3 -12.60 14.16 -11.75
N THR A 4 -12.18 13.00 -12.26
CA THR A 4 -12.99 12.21 -13.21
C THR A 4 -14.38 11.88 -12.66
N THR A 5 -14.49 11.76 -11.33
CA THR A 5 -15.75 11.58 -10.59
C THR A 5 -16.73 12.74 -10.76
N ALA A 6 -16.26 13.99 -10.94
CA ALA A 6 -17.13 15.14 -11.15
C ALA A 6 -17.84 15.06 -12.52
N ASN A 7 -17.14 14.54 -13.54
CA ASN A 7 -17.70 14.34 -14.88
C ASN A 7 -18.73 13.19 -14.91
N ALA A 8 -18.65 12.26 -13.95
CA ALA A 8 -19.56 11.11 -13.87
C ALA A 8 -20.95 11.47 -13.32
N ILE A 9 -21.10 12.61 -12.63
CA ILE A 9 -22.34 13.00 -11.95
C ILE A 9 -23.53 13.06 -12.92
N GLY A 10 -23.33 13.67 -14.09
CA GLY A 10 -24.39 13.79 -15.11
C GLY A 10 -24.83 12.43 -15.68
N LEU A 11 -23.86 11.53 -15.92
CA LEU A 11 -24.13 10.18 -16.40
C LEU A 11 -24.85 9.35 -15.33
N GLN A 12 -24.37 9.40 -14.09
CA GLN A 12 -24.98 8.69 -12.96
C GLN A 12 -26.40 9.15 -12.69
N PHE A 13 -26.67 10.45 -12.78
CA PHE A 13 -28.01 11.01 -12.65
C PHE A 13 -28.96 10.48 -13.74
N THR A 14 -28.48 10.44 -14.98
CA THR A 14 -29.26 9.93 -16.13
C THR A 14 -29.58 8.44 -15.96
N TRP A 15 -28.60 7.63 -15.55
CA TRP A 15 -28.78 6.21 -15.25
C TRP A 15 -29.82 5.98 -14.16
N ASN A 16 -29.68 6.65 -13.02
CA ASN A 16 -30.58 6.50 -11.88
C ASN A 16 -32.01 6.94 -12.22
N THR A 17 -32.16 8.03 -12.98
CA THR A 17 -33.46 8.55 -13.41
C THR A 17 -34.17 7.59 -14.36
N THR A 18 -33.44 7.01 -15.31
CA THR A 18 -33.96 6.02 -16.26
C THR A 18 -34.42 4.75 -15.54
N LEU A 19 -33.60 4.24 -14.61
CA LEU A 19 -33.93 3.05 -13.82
C LEU A 19 -35.14 3.29 -12.90
N THR A 20 -35.24 4.47 -12.28
CA THR A 20 -36.41 4.85 -11.49
C THR A 20 -37.66 4.91 -12.35
N SER A 21 -37.58 5.48 -13.55
CA SER A 21 -38.70 5.55 -14.51
C SER A 21 -39.15 4.16 -14.95
N LEU A 22 -38.22 3.23 -15.15
CA LEU A 22 -38.50 1.83 -15.49
C LEU A 22 -39.26 1.12 -14.35
N VAL A 23 -38.80 1.29 -13.11
CA VAL A 23 -39.47 0.73 -11.92
C VAL A 23 -40.86 1.33 -11.74
N GLU A 24 -41.03 2.64 -11.93
CA GLU A 24 -42.33 3.31 -11.87
C GLU A 24 -43.29 2.83 -12.97
N PHE A 25 -42.79 2.63 -14.19
CA PHE A 25 -43.57 2.04 -15.27
C PHE A 25 -44.07 0.65 -14.89
N ASN A 26 -43.17 -0.22 -14.41
CA ASN A 26 -43.54 -1.56 -13.96
C ASN A 26 -44.55 -1.53 -12.81
N ARG A 27 -44.39 -0.64 -11.83
CA ARG A 27 -45.33 -0.51 -10.70
C ARG A 27 -46.72 -0.01 -11.12
N LYS A 28 -46.80 0.96 -12.04
CA LYS A 28 -48.04 1.67 -12.39
C LYS A 28 -48.81 1.03 -13.54
N MET A 29 -48.07 0.53 -14.54
CA MET A 29 -48.64 -0.02 -15.78
C MET A 29 -48.74 -1.54 -15.72
N ALA A 30 -47.74 -2.26 -15.19
CA ALA A 30 -47.76 -3.74 -15.21
C ALA A 30 -48.83 -4.36 -14.29
N LYS A 31 -49.42 -3.58 -13.38
CA LYS A 31 -50.69 -3.91 -12.74
C LYS A 31 -51.80 -3.76 -13.78
N GLY A 32 -52.00 -4.82 -14.58
CA GLY A 32 -52.93 -4.88 -15.71
C GLY A 32 -54.23 -4.16 -15.43
N LYS A 33 -54.46 -3.06 -16.18
CA LYS A 33 -55.68 -2.27 -16.05
C LYS A 33 -56.75 -2.89 -16.94
N ILE A 34 -57.95 -3.08 -16.41
CA ILE A 34 -59.10 -3.56 -17.17
C ILE A 34 -59.95 -2.35 -17.54
N LEU A 35 -60.31 -2.23 -18.82
CA LEU A 35 -61.25 -1.21 -19.27
C LEU A 35 -62.67 -1.72 -19.05
N VAL A 36 -63.45 -1.02 -18.21
CA VAL A 36 -64.85 -1.39 -17.89
C VAL A 36 -65.79 -0.29 -18.41
N PRO A 37 -66.78 -0.61 -19.27
CA PRO A 37 -67.80 0.34 -19.70
C PRO A 37 -68.62 0.88 -18.50
N ARG A 38 -68.89 2.20 -18.49
CA ARG A 38 -69.69 2.83 -17.44
C ARG A 38 -71.12 2.28 -17.48
N GLY A 39 -71.52 1.54 -16.44
CA GLY A 39 -72.83 0.91 -16.30
C GLY A 39 -72.80 -0.62 -16.20
N SER A 40 -71.65 -1.26 -16.42
CA SER A 40 -71.53 -2.73 -16.46
C SER A 40 -71.68 -3.48 -15.12
N LYS A 41 -72.02 -2.80 -14.01
CA LYS A 41 -72.27 -3.35 -12.64
C LYS A 41 -71.53 -4.67 -12.38
N ILE A 42 -70.21 -4.61 -12.32
CA ILE A 42 -69.38 -5.75 -11.90
C ILE A 42 -69.42 -5.76 -10.37
N GLU A 43 -70.12 -6.73 -9.79
CA GLU A 43 -70.40 -6.80 -8.33
C GLU A 43 -69.48 -7.77 -7.57
N VAL A 44 -68.31 -8.13 -8.12
CA VAL A 44 -67.41 -9.11 -7.49
C VAL A 44 -66.00 -8.56 -7.38
N ASP A 45 -65.44 -8.57 -6.16
CA ASP A 45 -64.03 -8.35 -5.90
C ASP A 45 -63.25 -9.58 -6.40
N PRO A 46 -62.14 -9.44 -7.16
CA PRO A 46 -61.41 -10.58 -7.70
C PRO A 46 -60.92 -11.51 -6.58
N ASP A 47 -61.34 -12.78 -6.58
CA ASP A 47 -60.80 -13.83 -5.70
C ASP A 47 -59.75 -14.69 -6.45
N ASP A 48 -58.74 -15.18 -5.75
CA ASP A 48 -57.60 -15.92 -6.31
C ASP A 48 -57.91 -17.41 -6.61
N GLN A 49 -59.20 -17.79 -6.67
CA GLN A 49 -59.63 -19.18 -6.82
C GLN A 49 -59.89 -19.59 -8.28
N HIS A 50 -59.43 -20.80 -8.62
CA HIS A 50 -59.57 -21.36 -9.96
C HIS A 50 -61.04 -21.71 -10.26
N GLY A 51 -61.63 -21.11 -11.31
CA GLY A 51 -63.00 -21.40 -11.76
C GLY A 51 -64.02 -20.27 -11.53
N GLU A 52 -63.57 -19.08 -11.14
CA GLU A 52 -64.45 -17.92 -10.93
C GLU A 52 -65.14 -17.46 -12.24
N LYS A 53 -66.48 -17.35 -12.19
CA LYS A 53 -67.30 -16.89 -13.32
C LYS A 53 -67.65 -15.43 -13.13
N TRP A 54 -67.07 -14.57 -13.97
CA TRP A 54 -67.29 -13.14 -13.92
C TRP A 54 -68.57 -12.78 -14.69
N VAL A 55 -69.63 -12.46 -13.96
CA VAL A 55 -70.90 -12.03 -14.54
C VAL A 55 -70.85 -10.51 -14.70
N TYR A 56 -70.94 -10.03 -15.95
CA TYR A 56 -71.00 -8.60 -16.26
C TYR A 56 -72.27 -8.31 -17.07
N ASN A 57 -72.81 -7.10 -16.94
CA ASN A 57 -73.92 -6.65 -17.78
C ASN A 57 -73.37 -5.93 -19.03
N PRO A 58 -73.55 -6.48 -20.25
CA PRO A 58 -73.07 -5.84 -21.47
C PRO A 58 -73.89 -4.58 -21.77
N VAL A 59 -73.27 -3.42 -21.60
CA VAL A 59 -73.86 -2.13 -22.00
C VAL A 59 -73.46 -1.86 -23.45
N PHE A 60 -74.42 -1.82 -24.37
CA PHE A 60 -74.21 -1.65 -25.82
C PHE A 60 -73.27 -2.70 -26.47
N GLY A 61 -73.19 -3.92 -25.93
CA GLY A 61 -72.39 -5.01 -26.50
C GLY A 61 -70.87 -4.89 -26.30
N LEU A 62 -70.41 -3.90 -25.52
CA LEU A 62 -69.01 -3.76 -25.15
C LEU A 62 -68.70 -4.66 -23.95
N LYS A 63 -67.65 -5.48 -24.07
CA LYS A 63 -67.15 -6.36 -23.02
C LYS A 63 -65.96 -5.70 -22.30
N PRO A 64 -65.70 -6.03 -21.02
CA PRO A 64 -64.45 -5.65 -20.37
C PRO A 64 -63.26 -6.28 -21.09
N GLU A 65 -62.27 -5.46 -21.45
CA GLU A 65 -61.04 -5.93 -22.10
C GLU A 65 -59.82 -5.52 -21.29
N HIS A 66 -58.83 -6.42 -21.22
CA HIS A 66 -57.55 -6.11 -20.61
C HIS A 66 -56.84 -5.09 -21.50
N LEU A 67 -56.40 -3.97 -20.90
CA LEU A 67 -55.59 -3.00 -21.62
C LEU A 67 -54.26 -3.66 -22.00
N GLN A 68 -54.06 -3.92 -23.29
CA GLN A 68 -52.75 -4.32 -23.79
C GLN A 68 -51.80 -3.14 -23.63
N LEU A 69 -50.87 -3.27 -22.69
CA LEU A 69 -49.83 -2.28 -22.49
C LEU A 69 -48.94 -2.26 -23.73
N LYS A 70 -48.74 -1.07 -24.28
CA LYS A 70 -47.64 -0.88 -25.23
C LYS A 70 -46.34 -1.18 -24.47
N GLY A 71 -45.53 -2.10 -25.02
CA GLY A 71 -44.21 -2.40 -24.47
C GLY A 71 -43.36 -1.14 -24.34
N LEU A 72 -42.39 -1.19 -23.44
CA LEU A 72 -41.43 -0.10 -23.29
C LEU A 72 -40.70 0.15 -24.62
N PRO A 73 -40.44 1.42 -24.98
CA PRO A 73 -39.58 1.73 -26.11
C PRO A 73 -38.18 1.13 -25.91
N THR A 74 -37.64 0.48 -26.95
CA THR A 74 -36.28 -0.09 -26.96
C THR A 74 -35.18 0.97 -26.77
N THR A 75 -35.51 2.25 -26.96
CA THR A 75 -34.63 3.38 -26.69
C THR A 75 -34.20 3.46 -25.23
N ILE A 76 -35.01 2.97 -24.28
CA ILE A 76 -34.66 2.96 -22.85
C ILE A 76 -33.48 2.03 -22.59
N ASP A 77 -33.53 0.83 -23.18
CA ASP A 77 -32.43 -0.15 -23.07
C ASP A 77 -31.16 0.37 -23.74
N GLN A 78 -31.28 1.04 -24.89
CA GLN A 78 -30.16 1.67 -25.57
C GLN A 78 -29.52 2.80 -24.74
N VAL A 79 -30.35 3.67 -24.13
CA VAL A 79 -29.86 4.76 -23.27
C VAL A 79 -29.18 4.21 -22.04
N MET A 80 -29.72 3.15 -21.42
CA MET A 80 -29.04 2.47 -20.31
C MET A 80 -27.70 1.90 -20.78
N ALA A 81 -27.67 1.11 -21.85
CA ALA A 81 -26.44 0.51 -22.37
C ALA A 81 -25.38 1.58 -22.71
N LEU A 82 -25.77 2.67 -23.37
CA LEU A 82 -24.89 3.78 -23.71
C LEU A 82 -24.37 4.49 -22.45
N THR A 83 -25.26 4.81 -21.51
CA THR A 83 -24.86 5.50 -20.26
C THR A 83 -23.88 4.64 -19.46
N LYS A 84 -24.10 3.32 -19.40
CA LYS A 84 -23.16 2.39 -18.78
C LYS A 84 -21.81 2.38 -19.50
N SER A 85 -21.79 2.28 -20.83
CA SER A 85 -20.55 2.32 -21.62
C SER A 85 -19.81 3.64 -21.39
N SER A 86 -20.50 4.78 -21.40
CA SER A 86 -19.88 6.08 -21.16
C SER A 86 -19.33 6.23 -19.73
N ILE A 87 -19.95 5.57 -18.74
CA ILE A 87 -19.43 5.50 -17.37
C ILE A 87 -18.17 4.62 -17.34
N ASP A 88 -18.22 3.43 -17.95
CA ASP A 88 -17.08 2.51 -18.04
C ASP A 88 -15.88 3.20 -18.73
N ASP A 89 -16.11 3.92 -19.83
CA ASP A 89 -15.08 4.68 -20.57
C ASP A 89 -14.52 5.84 -19.72
N LEU A 90 -15.37 6.56 -18.99
CA LEU A 90 -14.95 7.68 -18.14
C LEU A 90 -14.06 7.22 -16.98
N TYR A 91 -14.35 6.05 -16.41
CA TYR A 91 -13.54 5.43 -15.35
C TYR A 91 -12.41 4.56 -15.89
N ASN A 92 -12.26 4.47 -17.22
CA ASN A 92 -11.26 3.64 -17.89
C ASN A 92 -11.32 2.17 -17.42
N GLN A 93 -12.53 1.69 -17.08
CA GLN A 93 -12.77 0.33 -16.58
C GLN A 93 -13.13 -0.58 -17.74
N HIS A 94 -12.15 -0.92 -18.57
CA HIS A 94 -12.35 -1.82 -19.69
C HIS A 94 -12.29 -3.30 -19.26
N GLU A 95 -12.65 -4.19 -20.19
CA GLU A 95 -12.65 -5.64 -19.98
C GLU A 95 -11.31 -6.16 -19.43
N ILE A 96 -10.20 -5.53 -19.83
CA ILE A 96 -8.83 -5.88 -19.43
C ILE A 96 -8.59 -5.54 -17.96
N SER A 97 -9.09 -4.39 -17.50
CA SER A 97 -9.14 -4.03 -16.08
C SER A 97 -10.04 -4.96 -15.26
N ARG A 98 -11.10 -5.52 -15.88
CA ARG A 98 -11.99 -6.53 -15.28
C ARG A 98 -11.44 -7.95 -15.33
N GLY A 99 -10.24 -8.16 -15.91
CA GLY A 99 -9.62 -9.48 -16.06
C GLY A 99 -10.27 -10.38 -17.12
N THR A 100 -11.24 -9.87 -17.87
CA THR A 100 -11.88 -10.57 -18.99
C THR A 100 -11.20 -10.14 -20.28
N ASN A 101 -10.48 -11.04 -20.93
CA ASN A 101 -9.81 -10.72 -22.19
C ASN A 101 -10.67 -11.21 -23.37
N LYS A 102 -10.87 -10.39 -24.41
CA LYS A 102 -11.39 -10.89 -25.70
C LYS A 102 -10.39 -11.90 -26.25
N SER A 103 -10.88 -13.03 -26.78
CA SER A 103 -10.05 -14.18 -27.19
C SER A 103 -8.98 -13.88 -28.25
N ASP A 104 -8.97 -12.69 -28.85
CA ASP A 104 -8.04 -12.28 -29.89
C ASP A 104 -6.73 -11.66 -29.37
N ILE A 105 -6.63 -11.29 -28.10
CA ILE A 105 -5.39 -10.72 -27.55
C ILE A 105 -4.46 -11.87 -27.12
N ARG A 106 -3.54 -12.25 -28.01
CA ARG A 106 -2.62 -13.39 -27.85
C ARG A 106 -1.25 -13.05 -27.24
N SER A 107 -0.87 -11.77 -27.19
CA SER A 107 0.43 -11.34 -26.66
C SER A 107 0.31 -10.76 -25.25
N GLY A 108 1.08 -11.29 -24.32
CA GLY A 108 1.17 -10.77 -22.95
C GLY A 108 1.66 -9.31 -22.89
N GLU A 109 2.54 -8.91 -23.82
CA GLU A 109 3.01 -7.53 -23.93
C GLU A 109 1.89 -6.56 -24.30
N MET A 110 1.00 -6.97 -25.21
CA MET A 110 -0.18 -6.18 -25.59
C MET A 110 -1.15 -6.04 -24.42
N VAL A 111 -1.36 -7.09 -23.63
CA VAL A 111 -2.19 -7.03 -22.42
C VAL A 111 -1.60 -6.06 -21.41
N SER A 112 -0.27 -6.08 -21.21
CA SER A 112 0.41 -5.15 -20.30
C SER A 112 0.30 -3.70 -20.76
N LEU A 113 0.46 -3.42 -22.06
CA LEU A 113 0.29 -2.07 -22.61
C LEU A 113 -1.14 -1.56 -22.43
N LEU A 114 -2.14 -2.41 -22.68
CA LEU A 114 -3.54 -2.04 -22.50
C LEU A 114 -3.89 -1.80 -21.02
N ARG A 115 -3.33 -2.60 -20.10
CA ARG A 115 -3.45 -2.34 -18.64
C ARG A 115 -2.82 -1.01 -18.25
N GLU A 116 -1.68 -0.66 -18.84
CA GLU A 116 -1.01 0.62 -18.58
C GLU A 116 -1.83 1.80 -19.09
N GLN A 117 -2.44 1.68 -20.28
CA GLN A 117 -3.36 2.67 -20.81
C GLN A 117 -4.61 2.84 -19.93
N ASP A 118 -5.18 1.74 -19.43
CA ASP A 118 -6.30 1.75 -18.48
C ASP A 118 -5.92 2.44 -17.15
N ALA A 119 -4.73 2.15 -16.62
CA ALA A 119 -4.22 2.79 -15.41
C ALA A 119 -3.99 4.30 -15.60
N HIS A 120 -3.57 4.73 -16.81
CA HIS A 120 -3.28 6.13 -17.12
C HIS A 120 -4.47 7.08 -16.94
N GLY A 121 -5.69 6.61 -17.26
CA GLY A 121 -6.91 7.42 -17.11
C GLY A 121 -7.20 7.84 -15.67
N ASN A 122 -6.76 7.05 -14.69
CA ASN A 122 -6.99 7.34 -13.26
C ASN A 122 -5.88 8.20 -12.62
N ILE A 123 -4.76 8.44 -13.32
CA ILE A 123 -3.62 9.23 -12.80
C ILE A 123 -4.05 10.61 -12.28
N PRO A 124 -4.88 11.42 -12.98
CA PRO A 124 -5.28 12.73 -12.47
C PRO A 124 -6.06 12.66 -11.15
N SER A 125 -6.90 11.63 -11.00
CA SER A 125 -7.69 11.41 -9.78
C SER A 125 -6.81 10.95 -8.62
N HIS A 126 -5.81 10.09 -8.89
CA HIS A 126 -4.81 9.71 -7.90
C HIS A 126 -3.94 10.89 -7.49
N ALA A 127 -3.50 11.74 -8.41
CA ALA A 127 -2.72 12.94 -8.10
C ALA A 127 -3.51 13.92 -7.22
N LEU A 128 -4.80 14.13 -7.49
CA LEU A 128 -5.67 14.94 -6.63
C LEU A 128 -5.86 14.32 -5.25
N PHE A 129 -5.97 12.99 -5.18
CA PHE A 129 -6.08 12.28 -3.90
C PHE A 129 -4.78 12.42 -3.09
N GLU A 130 -3.62 12.21 -3.71
CA GLU A 130 -2.30 12.37 -3.09
C GLU A 130 -2.10 13.81 -2.58
N GLU A 131 -2.42 14.82 -3.39
CA GLU A 131 -2.38 16.24 -2.96
C GLU A 131 -3.34 16.50 -1.78
N SER A 132 -4.55 15.92 -1.81
CA SER A 132 -5.50 16.08 -0.72
C SER A 132 -5.00 15.43 0.57
N LEU A 133 -4.30 14.31 0.47
CA LEU A 133 -3.71 13.60 1.60
C LEU A 133 -2.52 14.38 2.19
N GLU A 134 -1.63 14.92 1.35
CA GLU A 134 -0.55 15.82 1.77
C GLU A 134 -1.09 17.00 2.59
N ARG A 135 -2.12 17.68 2.06
CA ARG A 135 -2.73 18.84 2.70
C ARG A 135 -3.43 18.46 4.00
N LEU A 136 -4.09 17.30 4.05
CA LEU A 136 -4.73 16.80 5.26
C LEU A 136 -3.69 16.50 6.34
N MET A 137 -2.65 15.74 6.01
CA MET A 137 -1.62 15.33 6.97
C MET A 137 -0.80 16.52 7.47
N LYS A 138 -0.46 17.47 6.60
CA LYS A 138 0.16 18.74 7.01
C LYS A 138 -0.69 19.48 8.05
N ARG A 139 -2.00 19.61 7.82
CA ARG A 139 -2.91 20.26 8.79
C ARG A 139 -3.01 19.48 10.11
N VAL A 140 -3.00 18.15 10.05
CA VAL A 140 -2.98 17.29 11.24
C VAL A 140 -1.71 17.54 12.06
N LEU A 141 -0.52 17.54 11.43
CA LEU A 141 0.75 17.83 12.12
C LEU A 141 0.81 19.25 12.68
N GLU A 142 0.32 20.25 11.94
CA GLU A 142 0.22 21.63 12.43
C GLU A 142 -0.65 21.75 13.68
N ARG A 143 -1.73 20.96 13.75
CA ARG A 143 -2.63 20.91 14.91
C ARG A 143 -1.99 20.18 16.08
N ILE A 144 -1.34 19.04 15.83
CA ILE A 144 -0.58 18.29 16.84
C ILE A 144 0.47 19.19 17.49
N ARG A 145 1.26 19.93 16.69
CA ARG A 145 2.26 20.89 17.20
C ARG A 145 1.66 21.91 18.17
N LYS A 146 0.46 22.43 17.88
CA LYS A 146 -0.19 23.47 18.70
C LYS A 146 -0.91 22.92 19.93
N GLU A 147 -1.57 21.78 19.80
CA GLU A 147 -2.49 21.26 20.83
C GLU A 147 -1.85 20.22 21.76
N TYR A 148 -0.74 19.58 21.37
CA TYR A 148 -0.06 18.59 22.22
C TYR A 148 0.91 19.28 23.18
N THR A 149 0.35 19.89 24.22
CA THR A 149 1.11 20.58 25.28
C THR A 149 1.61 19.64 26.38
N ALA A 150 0.97 18.50 26.57
CA ALA A 150 1.40 17.44 27.50
C ALA A 150 2.04 16.27 26.75
N GLU A 151 2.97 15.58 27.41
CA GLU A 151 3.59 14.35 26.91
C GLU A 151 2.54 13.26 26.73
N ARG A 152 2.57 12.62 25.56
CA ARG A 152 1.67 11.52 25.19
C ARG A 152 2.51 10.34 24.74
N MET A 153 2.12 9.15 25.20
CA MET A 153 2.72 7.91 24.73
C MET A 153 2.25 7.60 23.32
N LEU A 154 3.17 7.64 22.36
CA LEU A 154 2.94 7.14 21.01
C LEU A 154 3.40 5.70 20.91
N LYS A 155 2.51 4.85 20.40
CA LYS A 155 2.81 3.45 20.11
C LYS A 155 2.99 3.33 18.61
N ILE A 156 4.23 3.28 18.13
CA ILE A 156 4.50 2.97 16.73
C ILE A 156 4.66 1.47 16.61
N MET A 157 3.84 0.88 15.73
CA MET A 157 4.06 -0.48 15.25
C MET A 157 5.18 -0.39 14.20
N GLY A 158 6.34 -0.93 14.53
CA GLY A 158 7.40 -1.12 13.54
C GLY A 158 6.96 -2.09 12.45
N GLU A 159 7.72 -2.14 11.36
CA GLU A 159 7.45 -2.96 10.16
C GLU A 159 7.18 -4.44 10.49
N GLU A 160 7.63 -4.93 11.64
CA GLU A 160 7.62 -6.34 12.04
C GLU A 160 6.84 -6.61 13.36
N GLY A 161 5.89 -5.73 13.72
CA GLY A 161 4.91 -6.00 14.80
C GLY A 161 5.37 -5.68 16.23
N GLU A 162 6.58 -5.16 16.41
CA GLU A 162 7.04 -4.63 17.70
C GLU A 162 6.51 -3.24 17.96
N PHE A 163 6.21 -2.97 19.23
CA PHE A 163 5.72 -1.68 19.67
C PHE A 163 6.85 -0.88 20.29
N VAL A 164 7.30 0.16 19.60
CA VAL A 164 8.14 1.19 20.20
C VAL A 164 7.20 2.19 20.84
N VAL A 165 7.32 2.35 22.15
CA VAL A 165 6.58 3.37 22.91
C VAL A 165 7.56 4.49 23.23
N PHE A 166 7.28 5.69 22.74
CA PHE A 166 8.04 6.87 23.09
C PHE A 166 7.11 7.98 23.57
N GLU A 167 7.64 8.79 24.46
CA GLU A 167 7.01 10.02 24.93
C GLU A 167 7.13 11.06 23.82
N PHE A 168 6.00 11.67 23.47
CA PHE A 168 5.94 12.65 22.40
C PHE A 168 5.17 13.88 22.82
N LYS A 169 5.74 15.05 22.52
CA LYS A 169 5.16 16.36 22.72
C LYS A 169 5.11 17.11 21.40
N GLY A 170 4.14 18.02 21.25
CA GLY A 170 4.01 18.81 20.02
C GLY A 170 5.25 19.65 19.68
N ALA A 171 6.08 19.99 20.67
CA ALA A 171 7.35 20.70 20.50
C ALA A 171 8.42 19.87 19.76
N ASP A 172 8.36 18.54 19.88
CA ASP A 172 9.36 17.63 19.30
C ASP A 172 9.31 17.61 17.76
N LEU A 173 8.19 18.07 17.18
CA LEU A 173 8.08 18.26 15.73
C LEU A 173 9.04 19.33 15.19
N ARG A 174 9.60 20.23 16.03
CA ARG A 174 10.59 21.26 15.63
C ARG A 174 10.21 22.04 14.36
N ASN A 175 8.92 22.36 14.20
CA ASN A 175 8.35 23.01 13.00
C ASN A 175 8.45 22.21 11.69
N ASN A 176 8.80 20.93 11.73
CA ASN A 176 8.79 20.03 10.59
C ASN A 176 7.38 19.46 10.35
N THR A 177 6.49 20.28 9.79
CA THR A 177 5.09 19.91 9.51
C THR A 177 4.80 19.66 8.03
N ASP A 178 5.82 19.77 7.18
CA ASP A 178 5.67 19.55 5.75
C ASP A 178 5.65 18.06 5.43
N VAL A 179 4.62 17.64 4.69
CA VAL A 179 4.40 16.26 4.27
C VAL A 179 4.41 16.22 2.75
N ILE A 180 5.26 15.36 2.19
CA ILE A 180 5.33 15.10 0.75
C ILE A 180 4.97 13.63 0.56
N VAL A 181 3.91 13.36 -0.19
CA VAL A 181 3.53 12.02 -0.62
C VAL A 181 4.31 11.71 -1.89
N ARG A 182 4.96 10.54 -1.91
CA ARG A 182 5.65 10.08 -3.12
C ARG A 182 4.61 9.82 -4.19
N ARG A 183 4.69 10.58 -5.29
CA ARG A 183 3.83 10.40 -6.46
C ARG A 183 3.89 8.95 -6.93
N GLU A 184 2.75 8.42 -7.38
CA GLU A 184 2.58 7.03 -7.84
C GLU A 184 2.58 5.97 -6.71
N SER A 185 2.75 6.36 -5.45
CA SER A 185 2.65 5.42 -4.32
C SER A 185 1.22 4.90 -4.11
N THR A 186 0.20 5.60 -4.62
CA THR A 186 -1.22 5.24 -4.46
C THR A 186 -1.76 4.42 -5.63
N LEU A 187 -0.99 4.27 -6.70
CA LEU A 187 -1.41 3.41 -7.82
C LEU A 187 -1.36 1.96 -7.34
N PRO A 188 -2.48 1.21 -7.40
CA PRO A 188 -2.47 -0.21 -7.11
C PRO A 188 -1.71 -0.92 -8.23
N ASP A 189 -0.39 -1.10 -8.05
CA ASP A 189 0.37 -2.02 -8.90
C ASP A 189 -0.06 -3.45 -8.53
N SER A 190 -0.31 -4.27 -9.53
CA SER A 190 -0.54 -5.69 -9.29
C SER A 190 0.70 -6.27 -8.63
N ARG A 191 0.54 -7.09 -7.58
CA ARG A 191 1.67 -7.79 -6.95
C ARG A 191 2.51 -8.53 -7.99
N VAL A 192 1.85 -9.19 -8.93
CA VAL A 192 2.48 -9.93 -10.03
C VAL A 192 3.30 -9.01 -10.93
N ASP A 193 2.76 -7.84 -11.29
CA ASP A 193 3.45 -6.91 -12.18
C ASP A 193 4.65 -6.24 -11.47
N ARG A 194 4.51 -5.96 -10.17
CA ARG A 194 5.60 -5.48 -9.31
C ARG A 194 6.73 -6.51 -9.22
N GLU A 195 6.42 -7.76 -8.92
CA GLU A 195 7.39 -8.85 -8.84
C GLU A 195 8.13 -9.04 -10.16
N ALA A 196 7.40 -9.07 -11.29
CA ALA A 196 8.00 -9.18 -12.62
C ALA A 196 8.93 -8.00 -12.95
N LYS A 197 8.53 -6.76 -12.59
CA LYS A 197 9.39 -5.56 -12.76
C LYS A 197 10.67 -5.66 -11.92
N ILE A 198 10.57 -6.13 -10.67
CA ILE A 198 11.74 -6.27 -9.78
C ILE A 198 12.70 -7.31 -10.33
N LEU A 199 12.20 -8.49 -10.73
CA LEU A 199 13.03 -9.54 -11.32
C LEU A 199 13.70 -9.08 -12.60
N ARG A 200 12.98 -8.37 -13.48
CA ARG A 200 13.57 -7.80 -14.70
C ARG A 200 14.68 -6.78 -14.39
N LYS A 201 14.47 -5.92 -13.39
CA LYS A 201 15.50 -4.95 -12.96
C LYS A 201 16.71 -5.65 -12.34
N LEU A 202 16.52 -6.77 -11.66
CA LEU A 202 17.59 -7.61 -11.14
C LEU A 202 18.39 -8.28 -12.27
N GLU A 203 17.71 -8.84 -13.28
CA GLU A 203 18.34 -9.44 -14.46
C GLU A 203 19.18 -8.41 -15.23
N LEU A 204 18.68 -7.18 -15.34
CA LEU A 204 19.40 -6.05 -15.94
C LEU A 204 20.55 -5.52 -15.06
N GLY A 205 20.71 -6.04 -13.84
CA GLY A 205 21.80 -5.67 -12.93
C GLY A 205 21.64 -4.30 -12.26
N LEU A 206 20.46 -3.67 -12.30
CA LEU A 206 20.22 -2.33 -11.72
C LEU A 206 20.38 -2.31 -10.20
N TYR A 207 20.14 -3.44 -9.53
CA TYR A 207 20.29 -3.56 -8.09
C TYR A 207 21.70 -3.97 -7.65
N GLY A 208 22.61 -4.24 -8.60
CA GLY A 208 23.94 -4.77 -8.35
C GLY A 208 24.06 -6.25 -8.73
N GLN A 209 25.16 -6.88 -8.29
CA GLN A 209 25.44 -8.27 -8.64
C GLN A 209 24.53 -9.22 -7.85
N ILE A 210 23.95 -10.20 -8.53
CA ILE A 210 23.07 -11.21 -7.91
C ILE A 210 23.82 -12.02 -6.85
N GLN A 211 25.16 -12.10 -6.92
CA GLN A 211 25.96 -12.83 -5.92
C GLN A 211 26.10 -12.08 -4.60
N ASP A 212 25.84 -10.77 -4.58
CA ASP A 212 25.88 -9.99 -3.35
C ASP A 212 24.68 -10.34 -2.46
N ARG A 213 24.98 -10.77 -1.24
CA ARG A 213 24.00 -11.11 -0.20
C ARG A 213 23.07 -9.93 0.10
N LYS A 214 23.57 -8.69 0.04
CA LYS A 214 22.80 -7.47 0.30
C LYS A 214 21.75 -7.21 -0.77
N VAL A 215 22.11 -7.48 -2.02
CA VAL A 215 21.21 -7.34 -3.18
C VAL A 215 20.10 -8.39 -3.10
N ARG A 216 20.45 -9.66 -2.84
CA ARG A 216 19.47 -10.74 -2.67
C ARG A 216 18.46 -10.44 -1.55
N ARG A 217 18.95 -9.98 -0.41
CA ARG A 217 18.11 -9.59 0.72
C ARG A 217 17.19 -8.42 0.37
N THR A 218 17.70 -7.41 -0.33
CA THR A 218 16.92 -6.24 -0.73
C THR A 218 15.83 -6.60 -1.74
N VAL A 219 16.16 -7.42 -2.74
CA VAL A 219 15.18 -7.92 -3.71
C VAL A 219 14.11 -8.78 -3.03
N ALA A 220 14.51 -9.67 -2.12
CA ALA A 220 13.58 -10.51 -1.38
C ALA A 220 12.56 -9.68 -0.58
N ARG A 221 12.98 -8.56 0.02
CA ARG A 221 12.07 -7.60 0.66
C ARG A 221 11.13 -6.94 -0.33
N MET A 222 11.63 -6.54 -1.50
CA MET A 222 10.81 -5.89 -2.53
C MET A 222 9.73 -6.82 -3.11
N ILE A 223 10.01 -8.13 -3.18
CA ILE A 223 9.08 -9.17 -3.66
C ILE A 223 8.08 -9.59 -2.57
N GLU A 224 8.24 -9.12 -1.33
CA GLU A 224 7.40 -9.52 -0.19
C GLU A 224 7.35 -11.06 -0.01
N ASP A 225 8.48 -11.74 -0.28
CA ASP A 225 8.57 -13.19 -0.18
C ASP A 225 8.58 -13.64 1.29
N ALA A 226 7.45 -14.21 1.72
CA ALA A 226 7.26 -14.70 3.09
C ALA A 226 8.30 -15.78 3.47
N GLY A 227 8.79 -16.57 2.51
CA GLY A 227 9.82 -17.59 2.74
C GLY A 227 11.22 -17.00 2.93
N ALA A 228 11.50 -15.88 2.26
CA ALA A 228 12.79 -15.21 2.37
C ALA A 228 12.98 -14.49 3.71
N ASN A 229 11.90 -14.08 4.37
CA ASN A 229 11.98 -13.47 5.71
C ASN A 229 12.70 -14.39 6.72
N SER A 230 12.41 -15.70 6.69
CA SER A 230 13.04 -16.69 7.58
C SER A 230 14.56 -16.85 7.34
N ILE A 231 15.02 -16.71 6.10
CA ILE A 231 16.44 -16.89 5.74
C ILE A 231 17.32 -15.75 6.28
N TYR A 232 16.75 -14.55 6.44
CA TYR A 232 17.48 -13.36 6.88
C TYR A 232 17.12 -12.93 8.32
N GLU A 233 16.36 -13.72 9.07
CA GLU A 233 16.00 -13.39 10.47
C GLU A 233 17.19 -13.11 11.39
N PRO A 234 18.30 -13.87 11.36
CA PRO A 234 19.45 -13.60 12.24
C PRO A 234 20.03 -12.21 11.99
N ASP A 235 20.30 -11.88 10.72
CA ASP A 235 20.80 -10.57 10.31
C ASP A 235 19.83 -9.43 10.69
N ARG A 236 18.52 -9.68 10.68
CA ARG A 236 17.51 -8.68 11.10
C ARG A 236 17.54 -8.44 12.60
N LEU A 237 17.79 -9.48 13.39
CA LEU A 237 17.93 -9.35 14.83
C LEU A 237 19.13 -8.47 15.16
N ASP A 238 20.27 -8.70 14.50
CA ASP A 238 21.49 -7.88 14.65
C ASP A 238 21.24 -6.42 14.22
N GLU A 239 20.57 -6.18 13.09
CA GLU A 239 20.23 -4.80 12.66
C GLU A 239 19.41 -4.06 13.73
N ARG A 240 18.45 -4.74 14.36
CA ARG A 240 17.61 -4.16 15.40
C ARG A 240 18.38 -3.85 16.69
N ILE A 241 19.29 -4.75 17.08
CA ILE A 241 20.13 -4.54 18.26
C ILE A 241 21.02 -3.31 18.00
N ALA A 242 21.65 -3.22 16.82
CA ALA A 242 22.46 -2.06 16.43
C ALA A 242 21.67 -0.75 16.39
N GLU A 243 20.42 -0.76 15.90
CA GLU A 243 19.54 0.42 15.92
C GLU A 243 19.16 0.85 17.34
N ARG A 244 18.86 -0.11 18.22
CA ARG A 244 18.62 0.16 19.65
C ARG A 244 19.87 0.74 20.32
N GLU A 245 21.04 0.17 20.04
CA GLU A 245 22.32 0.68 20.54
C GLU A 245 22.57 2.12 20.08
N ASN A 246 22.27 2.47 18.83
CA ASN A 246 22.37 3.87 18.36
C ASN A 246 21.53 4.83 19.21
N HIS A 247 20.31 4.43 19.58
CA HIS A 247 19.45 5.25 20.42
C HIS A 247 20.00 5.37 21.85
N LEU A 248 20.43 4.27 22.45
CA LEU A 248 21.05 4.26 23.78
C LEU A 248 22.37 5.03 23.81
N MET A 249 23.09 5.09 22.70
CA MET A 249 24.32 5.88 22.58
C MET A 249 24.06 7.38 22.44
N MET A 250 22.88 7.76 21.95
CA MET A 250 22.43 9.16 21.84
C MET A 250 21.92 9.74 23.17
N ASP A 251 21.41 8.92 24.07
CA ASP A 251 20.84 9.40 25.32
C ASP A 251 21.94 9.83 26.32
N GLU A 252 21.81 11.06 26.83
CA GLU A 252 22.82 11.73 27.68
C GLU A 252 22.87 11.17 29.12
N GLU A 253 21.76 10.65 29.66
CA GLU A 253 21.70 10.17 31.05
C GLU A 253 22.57 8.92 31.30
N ASP A 254 22.87 8.16 30.25
CA ASP A 254 23.73 6.98 30.28
C ASP A 254 25.15 7.26 29.72
N MET A 255 25.67 8.48 29.97
CA MET A 255 27.05 8.93 29.66
C MET A 255 28.15 8.21 30.49
N ASN A 256 28.06 6.90 30.64
CA ASN A 256 29.18 6.11 31.10
C ASN A 256 30.05 5.73 29.89
N PRO A 257 31.32 6.17 29.79
CA PRO A 257 32.21 5.78 28.69
C PRO A 257 32.43 4.25 28.60
N ASN A 258 32.15 3.50 29.67
CA ASN A 258 32.16 2.04 29.68
C ASN A 258 30.82 1.40 29.25
N ALA A 259 29.71 2.15 29.19
CA ALA A 259 28.43 1.62 28.72
C ALA A 259 28.50 1.23 27.24
N ALA A 260 29.22 2.00 26.42
CA ALA A 260 29.47 1.67 25.01
C ALA A 260 30.19 0.32 24.82
N LYS A 261 31.02 -0.08 25.80
CA LYS A 261 31.69 -1.39 25.80
C LYS A 261 30.78 -2.53 26.28
N SER A 262 29.80 -2.22 27.13
CA SER A 262 28.83 -3.19 27.66
C SER A 262 27.75 -3.57 26.65
N LEU A 263 27.58 -2.79 25.59
CA LEU A 263 26.56 -3.05 24.57
C LEU A 263 26.96 -4.16 23.59
N ILE A 264 28.27 -4.44 23.46
CA ILE A 264 28.77 -5.40 22.47
C ILE A 264 28.64 -6.83 22.99
N ASN A 265 27.91 -7.69 22.28
CA ASN A 265 27.82 -9.11 22.62
C ASN A 265 28.67 -9.98 21.70
N SER A 266 29.23 -11.07 22.21
CA SER A 266 30.11 -11.95 21.44
C SER A 266 29.40 -12.77 20.35
N TYR A 267 28.06 -12.80 20.36
CA TYR A 267 27.24 -13.56 19.41
C TYR A 267 26.65 -12.69 18.30
N ASP A 268 26.88 -11.38 18.33
CA ASP A 268 26.34 -10.45 17.35
C ASP A 268 27.09 -10.53 16.02
N ASN A 269 26.39 -10.24 14.93
CA ASN A 269 27.02 -10.03 13.63
C ASN A 269 27.64 -8.64 13.56
N HIS A 270 28.89 -8.55 14.01
CA HIS A 270 29.63 -7.28 14.10
C HIS A 270 29.78 -6.53 12.77
N VAL A 271 29.75 -7.24 11.62
CA VAL A 271 29.79 -6.59 10.29
C VAL A 271 28.52 -5.77 10.06
N ILE A 272 27.36 -6.29 10.48
CA ILE A 272 26.07 -5.61 10.35
C ILE A 272 26.01 -4.41 11.32
N HIS A 273 26.46 -4.58 12.56
CA HIS A 273 26.52 -3.48 13.54
C HIS A 273 27.35 -2.30 13.03
N ASP A 274 28.60 -2.53 12.57
CA ASP A 274 29.46 -1.47 12.03
C ASP A 274 28.79 -0.73 10.85
N GLU A 275 28.13 -1.46 9.94
CA GLU A 275 27.37 -0.85 8.84
C GLU A 275 26.20 0.03 9.32
N ILE A 276 25.47 -0.40 10.37
CA ILE A 276 24.31 0.31 10.90
C ILE A 276 24.72 1.54 11.69
N HIS A 277 25.76 1.46 12.53
CA HIS A 277 26.30 2.63 13.24
C HIS A 277 26.85 3.67 12.27
N ASP A 278 27.60 3.27 11.24
CA ASP A 278 28.11 4.20 10.22
C ASP A 278 26.97 4.84 9.40
N ARG A 279 25.90 4.08 9.11
CA ARG A 279 24.70 4.63 8.46
C ARG A 279 24.04 5.68 9.33
N PHE A 280 23.93 5.41 10.64
CA PHE A 280 23.34 6.34 11.60
C PHE A 280 24.16 7.63 11.72
N ARG A 281 25.50 7.53 11.81
CA ARG A 281 26.41 8.69 11.83
C ARG A 281 26.32 9.55 10.57
N LYS A 282 26.05 8.94 9.41
CA LYS A 282 25.79 9.65 8.14
C LYS A 282 24.38 10.26 8.08
N GLY A 283 23.49 9.87 8.98
CA GLY A 283 22.11 10.32 9.05
C GLY A 283 21.99 11.81 9.41
N SER A 284 20.89 12.42 8.98
CA SER A 284 20.66 13.84 9.21
C SER A 284 20.57 14.18 10.70
N ASP A 285 20.05 13.29 11.53
CA ASP A 285 19.84 13.57 12.95
C ASP A 285 21.16 13.62 13.72
N TYR A 286 22.10 12.72 13.41
CA TYR A 286 23.47 12.78 13.91
C TYR A 286 24.20 14.04 13.42
N GLN A 287 24.09 14.34 12.13
CA GLN A 287 24.79 15.49 11.54
C GLN A 287 24.26 16.84 12.03
N LYS A 288 22.97 16.95 12.43
CA LYS A 288 22.43 18.18 13.00
C LYS A 288 23.10 18.55 14.32
N LEU A 289 23.43 17.56 15.16
CA LEU A 289 24.13 17.77 16.44
C LEU A 289 25.52 18.38 16.22
N LYS A 290 26.19 18.01 15.12
CA LYS A 290 27.50 18.55 14.75
C LYS A 290 27.49 20.06 14.45
N TYR A 291 26.41 20.57 13.86
CA TYR A 291 26.31 21.95 13.39
C TYR A 291 25.39 22.82 14.26
N SER A 292 25.02 22.32 15.44
CA SER A 292 24.22 23.07 16.41
C SER A 292 25.03 24.26 16.96
N GLU A 293 24.44 25.46 16.92
CA GLU A 293 25.09 26.72 17.35
C GLU A 293 24.93 27.02 18.85
N ASN A 294 24.33 26.11 19.63
CA ASN A 294 24.09 26.32 21.05
C ASN A 294 25.40 26.20 21.86
N GLU A 295 25.60 27.10 22.84
CA GLU A 295 26.73 27.07 23.76
C GLU A 295 26.73 25.75 24.57
N GLY A 296 27.80 24.95 24.44
CA GLY A 296 27.98 23.65 25.12
C GLY A 296 27.76 22.42 24.22
N GLU A 297 27.08 22.55 23.09
CA GLU A 297 26.83 21.41 22.19
C GLU A 297 28.04 20.92 21.36
N PRO A 298 29.07 21.73 21.03
CA PRO A 298 30.26 21.23 20.35
C PRO A 298 31.09 20.24 21.19
N GLU A 299 31.15 20.45 22.52
CA GLU A 299 31.83 19.52 23.44
C GLU A 299 31.02 18.23 23.59
N HIS A 300 29.69 18.35 23.69
CA HIS A 300 28.78 17.22 23.74
C HIS A 300 28.83 16.35 22.47
N PHE A 301 28.85 16.98 21.29
CA PHE A 301 29.01 16.26 20.02
C PHE A 301 30.35 15.52 19.95
N LEU A 302 31.44 16.11 20.46
CA LEU A 302 32.74 15.47 20.48
C LEU A 302 32.73 14.21 21.38
N GLU A 303 32.10 14.28 22.54
CA GLU A 303 31.94 13.12 23.44
C GLU A 303 31.10 12.00 22.80
N LEU A 304 30.02 12.38 22.11
CA LEU A 304 29.19 11.44 21.33
C LEU A 304 30.00 10.78 20.20
N ASP A 305 30.77 11.55 19.43
CA ASP A 305 31.56 11.01 18.31
C ASP A 305 32.68 10.09 18.81
N ILE A 306 33.31 10.42 19.94
CA ILE A 306 34.28 9.54 20.62
C ILE A 306 33.62 8.23 21.05
N ARG A 307 32.38 8.28 21.57
CA ARG A 307 31.61 7.08 21.98
C ARG A 307 31.35 6.16 20.79
N PHE A 308 30.84 6.72 19.69
CA PHE A 308 30.60 5.97 18.45
C PHE A 308 31.90 5.42 17.85
N GLU A 309 32.98 6.19 17.87
CA GLU A 309 34.29 5.73 17.37
C GLU A 309 34.85 4.58 18.23
N ALA A 310 34.74 4.67 19.56
CA ALA A 310 35.16 3.60 20.46
C ALA A 310 34.32 2.32 20.26
N HIS A 311 33.00 2.45 20.13
CA HIS A 311 32.10 1.32 19.91
C HIS A 311 32.34 0.65 18.55
N ASN A 312 32.40 1.42 17.45
CA ASN A 312 32.72 0.88 16.12
C ASN A 312 34.14 0.29 16.07
N GLY A 313 35.09 0.90 16.78
CA GLY A 313 36.46 0.39 16.91
C GLY A 313 36.50 -1.03 17.49
N MET A 314 35.65 -1.33 18.47
CA MET A 314 35.53 -2.67 19.06
C MET A 314 34.90 -3.66 18.06
N HIS A 315 33.84 -3.29 17.34
CA HIS A 315 33.28 -4.15 16.29
C HIS A 315 34.34 -4.50 15.23
N LYS A 316 35.18 -3.53 14.82
CA LYS A 316 36.29 -3.76 13.88
C LYS A 316 37.35 -4.70 14.44
N GLN A 317 37.64 -4.66 15.75
CA GLN A 317 38.53 -5.62 16.40
C GLN A 317 37.95 -7.04 16.34
N PHE A 318 36.67 -7.22 16.67
CA PHE A 318 36.02 -8.52 16.59
C PHE A 318 35.97 -9.06 15.16
N ILE A 319 35.70 -8.22 14.17
CA ILE A 319 35.74 -8.59 12.74
C ILE A 319 37.15 -9.07 12.37
N ALA A 320 38.19 -8.31 12.71
CA ALA A 320 39.58 -8.68 12.43
C ALA A 320 39.99 -10.00 13.13
N GLU A 321 39.53 -10.22 14.37
CA GLU A 321 39.76 -11.48 15.08
C GLU A 321 39.06 -12.68 14.43
N GLN A 322 37.82 -12.49 13.97
CA GLN A 322 37.07 -13.51 13.24
C GLN A 322 37.74 -13.85 11.90
N GLU A 323 38.18 -12.84 11.16
CA GLU A 323 38.93 -13.02 9.91
C GLU A 323 40.26 -13.74 10.13
N ALA A 324 41.03 -13.35 11.15
CA ALA A 324 42.29 -14.00 11.49
C ALA A 324 42.09 -15.48 11.87
N LYS A 325 41.04 -15.80 12.64
CA LYS A 325 40.68 -17.19 12.98
C LYS A 325 40.28 -17.99 11.75
N MET A 326 39.48 -17.42 10.84
CA MET A 326 39.10 -18.08 9.59
C MET A 326 40.31 -18.32 8.69
N MET A 327 41.23 -17.36 8.58
CA MET A 327 42.46 -17.50 7.80
C MET A 327 43.38 -18.57 8.37
N GLN A 328 43.56 -18.62 9.69
CA GLN A 328 44.34 -19.69 10.35
C GLN A 328 43.71 -21.07 10.13
N GLN A 329 42.38 -21.18 10.18
CA GLN A 329 41.67 -22.43 9.89
C GLN A 329 41.83 -22.86 8.43
N GLN A 330 41.76 -21.93 7.46
CA GLN A 330 42.00 -22.24 6.04
C GLN A 330 43.45 -22.69 5.78
N ILE A 331 44.44 -22.05 6.42
CA ILE A 331 45.85 -22.46 6.32
C ILE A 331 46.06 -23.84 6.93
N ALA A 332 45.43 -24.16 8.07
CA ALA A 332 45.50 -25.47 8.68
C ALA A 332 44.85 -26.57 7.80
N LEU A 333 43.73 -26.27 7.15
CA LEU A 333 43.06 -27.18 6.22
C LEU A 333 43.86 -27.42 4.94
N GLN A 334 44.57 -26.41 4.42
CA GLN A 334 45.46 -26.57 3.25
C GLN A 334 46.80 -27.24 3.61
N GLY A 335 47.29 -27.07 4.84
CA GLY A 335 48.53 -27.70 5.34
C GLY A 335 48.39 -29.19 5.68
N GLY A 336 47.18 -29.67 6.00
CA GLY A 336 46.91 -31.08 6.32
C GLY A 336 46.92 -32.05 5.13
N GLY A 337 46.98 -31.55 3.89
CA GLY A 337 46.87 -32.37 2.67
C GLY A 337 48.16 -32.96 2.11
N LYS A 338 49.34 -32.76 2.76
CA LYS A 338 50.64 -33.11 2.15
C LYS A 338 51.50 -34.17 2.85
N ASN A 339 51.03 -34.82 3.90
CA ASN A 339 51.80 -35.87 4.58
C ASN A 339 51.02 -37.19 4.69
N ASP A 340 50.71 -37.85 3.57
CA ASP A 340 50.43 -39.31 3.60
C ASP A 340 50.64 -40.04 2.27
N ARG A 341 51.75 -39.73 1.58
CA ARG A 341 52.27 -40.59 0.50
C ARG A 341 53.77 -40.75 0.64
N GLY A 342 54.17 -41.58 1.58
CA GLY A 342 55.57 -41.96 1.72
C GLY A 342 55.84 -42.83 2.93
N ASN A 343 55.49 -44.11 2.86
CA ASN A 343 56.50 -45.11 3.17
C ASN A 343 56.25 -46.45 2.50
N LYS A 344 57.38 -47.06 2.14
CA LYS A 344 57.57 -48.35 1.47
C LYS A 344 57.08 -49.54 2.28
#